data_AF-A0A8C6MTA2-F1
#
_entry.id   AF-A0A8C6MTA2-F1
#
_cell.length_a   1.000
_cell.length_b   1.000
_cell.length_c   1.000
_cell.angle_alpha   90.00
_cell.angle_beta   90.00
_cell.angle_gamma   90.00
#
_symmetry.space_group_name_H-M   'P 1'
#
loop_
_entity.id
_entity.type
_entity.pdbx_description
1 polymer ?
#
loop_
_entity_poly.entity_id
_entity_poly.type
_entity_poly.pdbx_seq_one_letter_code
_entity_poly.pdbx_strand_id
1 'polypeptide(L)'
;MANRRGGGQGQPPSVSPSPGSSGNLSDDRTCTHNICMVSDFFYPNMGGVESHIYQLSQCLIERGHKVITVTHAYGNRKGVRYLTNGLKVYYLPLRVMYNQSTATTLFHSLPLLRVQLLGALEHKDVRNVLVQGHIFLNTSLTEAFCMAIVEAASCGLQVVSTKVGGIPEVLPESLIILCEPSVKSLCDGLEKAIFQVKSGTLPAPENIHNVVKTFYTWRNVAERTEKVYERVSKETVLPMHKRLDRLISHCGPVTGYMFALLAVLSYLFLIFLQWMTPDSFIDVAIDATGPRRAWTHQWPRDKKRDENDKISQSR
;
A
#
# COMPACT_ATOMS: atom_id res chain seq x y z
N MET A 1 89.39 -11.76 28.26
CA MET A 1 89.00 -10.71 27.30
C MET A 1 89.07 -11.31 25.91
N ALA A 2 87.93 -11.73 25.36
CA ALA A 2 87.85 -12.79 24.35
C ALA A 2 87.21 -12.33 23.04
N ASN A 3 87.90 -12.66 21.96
CA ASN A 3 87.44 -12.76 20.58
C ASN A 3 86.69 -14.10 20.37
N ARG A 4 85.58 -14.14 19.59
CA ARG A 4 85.24 -15.22 18.61
C ARG A 4 83.83 -15.12 18.00
N ARG A 5 83.80 -15.09 16.65
CA ARG A 5 82.98 -15.84 15.64
C ARG A 5 81.44 -15.95 15.75
N GLY A 6 80.76 -15.42 14.71
CA GLY A 6 80.10 -16.19 13.64
C GLY A 6 78.70 -16.80 13.86
N GLY A 7 77.75 -16.55 12.93
CA GLY A 7 76.54 -17.35 12.74
C GLY A 7 75.36 -16.56 12.13
N GLY A 8 75.11 -16.76 10.83
CA GLY A 8 74.04 -16.11 10.06
C GLY A 8 72.64 -16.66 10.31
N GLN A 9 71.64 -15.80 10.07
CA GLN A 9 70.21 -16.11 10.14
C GLN A 9 69.69 -16.64 8.79
N GLY A 10 68.91 -17.72 8.86
CA GLY A 10 68.36 -18.44 7.72
C GLY A 10 67.09 -17.83 7.11
N GLN A 11 66.98 -17.98 5.79
CA GLN A 11 65.74 -17.85 5.01
C GLN A 11 64.92 -19.16 5.09
N PRO A 12 63.58 -19.10 5.12
CA PRO A 12 62.74 -20.27 4.89
C PRO A 12 62.55 -20.56 3.38
N PRO A 13 62.21 -21.81 3.00
CA PRO A 13 62.42 -22.33 1.65
C PRO A 13 61.25 -22.11 0.68
N SER A 14 61.60 -22.18 -0.60
CA SER A 14 60.77 -22.10 -1.80
C SER A 14 59.77 -23.25 -1.93
N VAL A 15 58.52 -22.92 -2.26
CA VAL A 15 57.47 -23.87 -2.67
C VAL A 15 57.06 -23.54 -4.10
N SER A 16 57.18 -24.54 -4.98
CA SER A 16 56.81 -24.53 -6.39
C SER A 16 55.29 -24.50 -6.61
N PRO A 17 54.79 -23.83 -7.67
CA PRO A 17 53.36 -23.85 -7.99
C PRO A 17 52.98 -25.14 -8.73
N SER A 18 51.94 -25.82 -8.23
CA SER A 18 51.27 -26.93 -8.92
C SER A 18 50.16 -26.40 -9.86
N PRO A 19 49.83 -27.14 -10.94
CA PRO A 19 49.05 -26.60 -12.06
C PRO A 19 47.54 -26.72 -11.86
N GLY A 20 46.80 -25.74 -12.40
CA GLY A 20 45.46 -25.93 -12.95
C GLY A 20 44.33 -26.25 -11.97
N SER A 21 43.69 -25.20 -11.45
CA SER A 21 42.22 -25.23 -11.31
C SER A 21 41.67 -23.96 -11.96
N SER A 22 41.39 -24.08 -13.26
CA SER A 22 40.54 -23.17 -14.00
C SER A 22 39.14 -23.29 -13.42
N GLY A 23 38.91 -22.66 -12.27
CA GLY A 23 37.58 -22.39 -11.77
C GLY A 23 36.93 -21.46 -12.79
N ASN A 24 36.10 -22.03 -13.66
CA ASN A 24 35.16 -21.27 -14.47
C ASN A 24 34.46 -20.30 -13.52
N LEU A 25 34.80 -19.02 -13.59
CA LEU A 25 33.87 -17.97 -13.23
C LEU A 25 32.65 -18.24 -14.11
N SER A 26 31.63 -18.86 -13.51
CA SER A 26 30.30 -18.90 -14.08
C SER A 26 29.94 -17.46 -14.34
N ASP A 27 30.01 -17.08 -15.61
CA ASP A 27 29.45 -15.91 -16.21
C ASP A 27 28.02 -15.80 -15.67
N ASP A 28 27.84 -15.02 -14.60
CA ASP A 28 26.54 -14.73 -13.99
C ASP A 28 25.82 -13.90 -15.03
N ARG A 29 25.18 -14.59 -15.98
CA ARG A 29 24.39 -13.98 -17.04
C ARG A 29 23.22 -13.30 -16.36
N THR A 30 23.44 -12.07 -15.93
CA THR A 30 22.39 -11.16 -15.51
C THR A 30 21.38 -11.10 -16.65
N CYS A 31 20.22 -11.70 -16.42
CA CYS A 31 19.24 -11.84 -17.46
C CYS A 31 18.75 -10.44 -17.85
N THR A 32 18.93 -10.06 -19.10
CA THR A 32 18.57 -8.72 -19.59
C THR A 32 17.08 -8.67 -19.90
N HIS A 33 16.37 -7.70 -19.33
CA HIS A 33 14.92 -7.54 -19.49
C HIS A 33 14.59 -6.31 -20.33
N ASN A 34 13.45 -6.37 -21.03
CA ASN A 34 12.84 -5.21 -21.68
C ASN A 34 11.74 -4.68 -20.75
N ILE A 35 12.01 -3.58 -20.07
CA ILE A 35 11.11 -2.96 -19.10
C ILE A 35 10.54 -1.69 -19.72
N CYS A 36 9.22 -1.52 -19.68
CA CYS A 36 8.59 -0.29 -20.09
C CYS A 36 7.78 0.28 -18.92
N MET A 37 8.19 1.47 -18.49
CA MET A 37 7.55 2.22 -17.42
C MET A 37 6.54 3.17 -18.03
N VAL A 38 5.32 3.19 -17.51
CA VAL A 38 4.28 4.08 -18.01
C VAL A 38 3.73 4.91 -16.89
N SER A 39 3.70 6.23 -17.10
CA SER A 39 3.21 7.18 -16.12
C SER A 39 2.76 8.47 -16.78
N ASP A 40 1.62 8.98 -16.30
CA ASP A 40 1.13 10.33 -16.58
C ASP A 40 1.99 11.41 -15.89
N PHE A 41 2.87 11.02 -14.96
CA PHE A 41 3.78 11.92 -14.29
C PHE A 41 5.21 11.57 -14.70
N PHE A 42 5.78 12.39 -15.57
CA PHE A 42 7.19 12.31 -15.97
C PHE A 42 7.76 13.68 -16.36
N TYR A 43 9.09 13.76 -16.53
CA TYR A 43 9.76 14.97 -17.01
C TYR A 43 9.08 15.53 -18.27
N PRO A 44 8.90 16.85 -18.44
CA PRO A 44 9.60 17.96 -17.80
C PRO A 44 9.10 18.36 -16.42
N ASN A 45 7.94 17.87 -15.97
CA ASN A 45 7.42 18.23 -14.68
C ASN A 45 8.32 17.68 -13.57
N MET A 46 8.52 18.49 -12.53
CA MET A 46 9.30 18.12 -11.36
C MET A 46 8.34 17.70 -10.25
N GLY A 47 8.56 16.51 -9.71
CA GLY A 47 7.81 15.98 -8.59
C GLY A 47 8.41 14.68 -8.08
N GLY A 48 7.81 14.14 -7.03
CA GLY A 48 8.29 12.91 -6.39
C GLY A 48 8.18 11.70 -7.32
N VAL A 49 7.05 11.55 -8.00
CA VAL A 49 6.78 10.43 -8.91
C VAL A 49 7.69 10.50 -10.15
N GLU A 50 7.82 11.69 -10.75
CA GLU A 50 8.66 11.93 -11.92
C GLU A 50 10.13 11.61 -11.65
N SER A 51 10.64 12.11 -10.52
CA SER A 51 12.01 11.85 -10.07
C SER A 51 12.23 10.38 -9.79
N HIS A 52 11.26 9.73 -9.15
CA HIS A 52 11.32 8.32 -8.80
C HIS A 52 11.37 7.42 -10.04
N ILE A 53 10.48 7.64 -11.01
CA ILE A 53 10.42 6.84 -12.25
C ILE A 53 11.69 7.01 -13.06
N TYR A 54 12.20 8.24 -13.15
CA TYR A 54 13.43 8.50 -13.89
C TYR A 54 14.62 7.82 -13.23
N GLN A 55 14.83 8.01 -11.93
CA GLN A 55 15.92 7.36 -11.20
C GLN A 55 15.80 5.84 -11.29
N LEU A 56 14.59 5.28 -11.13
CA LEU A 56 14.31 3.85 -11.30
C LEU A 56 14.73 3.35 -12.68
N SER A 57 14.38 4.10 -13.73
CA SER A 57 14.80 3.78 -15.08
C SER A 57 16.33 3.77 -15.23
N GLN A 58 17.04 4.74 -14.63
CA GLN A 58 18.50 4.81 -14.70
C GLN A 58 19.14 3.61 -14.02
N CYS A 59 18.72 3.27 -12.80
CA CYS A 59 19.28 2.13 -12.08
C CYS A 59 19.00 0.80 -12.79
N LEU A 60 17.85 0.64 -13.43
CA LEU A 60 17.55 -0.55 -14.24
C LEU A 60 18.42 -0.62 -15.51
N ILE A 61 18.70 0.53 -16.16
CA ILE A 61 19.63 0.60 -17.30
C ILE A 61 21.06 0.24 -16.89
N GLU A 62 21.53 0.76 -15.76
CA GLU A 62 22.87 0.47 -15.21
C GLU A 62 23.06 -1.03 -14.92
N ARG A 63 21.98 -1.75 -14.65
CA ARG A 63 21.97 -3.21 -14.43
C ARG A 63 21.83 -4.03 -15.72
N GLY A 64 21.92 -3.36 -16.87
CA GLY A 64 21.90 -3.99 -18.20
C GLY A 64 20.49 -4.27 -18.74
N HIS A 65 19.43 -3.78 -18.10
CA HIS A 65 18.08 -3.90 -18.63
C HIS A 65 17.81 -2.82 -19.68
N LYS A 66 17.04 -3.17 -20.72
CA LYS A 66 16.55 -2.21 -21.70
C LYS A 66 15.29 -1.57 -21.17
N VAL A 67 15.40 -0.31 -20.75
CA VAL A 67 14.28 0.44 -20.18
C VAL A 67 13.79 1.51 -21.16
N ILE A 68 12.47 1.63 -21.27
CA ILE A 68 11.81 2.74 -21.94
C ILE A 68 10.75 3.35 -21.03
N THR A 69 10.50 4.64 -21.16
CA THR A 69 9.41 5.32 -20.44
C THR A 69 8.37 5.80 -21.44
N VAL A 70 7.09 5.68 -21.11
CA VAL A 70 5.98 6.19 -21.92
C VAL A 70 5.16 7.15 -21.06
N THR A 71 4.88 8.33 -21.57
CA THR A 71 4.14 9.39 -20.88
C THR A 71 3.34 10.21 -21.89
N HIS A 72 2.45 11.09 -21.44
CA HIS A 72 1.74 12.00 -22.33
C HIS A 72 2.61 13.20 -22.74
N ALA A 73 2.14 13.91 -23.75
CA ALA A 73 2.80 15.09 -24.27
C ALA A 73 2.65 16.28 -23.31
N TYR A 74 3.77 16.89 -22.93
CA TYR A 74 3.78 18.13 -22.15
C TYR A 74 4.08 19.33 -23.07
N GLY A 75 3.05 20.06 -23.46
CA GLY A 75 3.18 21.23 -24.35
C GLY A 75 3.91 20.88 -25.65
N ASN A 76 5.11 21.41 -25.85
CA ASN A 76 5.96 21.16 -27.02
C ASN A 76 6.79 19.86 -26.93
N ARG A 77 6.83 19.18 -25.78
CA ARG A 77 7.47 17.87 -25.64
C ARG A 77 6.53 16.77 -26.13
N LYS A 78 6.73 16.40 -27.40
CA LYS A 78 6.03 15.33 -28.12
C LYS A 78 7.03 14.40 -28.82
N GLY A 79 6.58 13.19 -29.14
CA GLY A 79 7.36 12.20 -29.89
C GLY A 79 8.38 11.45 -29.04
N VAL A 80 9.43 10.95 -29.68
CA VAL A 80 10.49 10.19 -28.99
C VAL A 80 11.62 11.13 -28.57
N ARG A 81 12.05 11.03 -27.31
CA ARG A 81 13.20 11.75 -26.78
C ARG A 81 14.13 10.78 -26.06
N TYR A 82 15.41 11.13 -26.01
CA TYR A 82 16.39 10.43 -25.19
C TYR A 82 16.80 11.35 -24.06
N LEU A 83 16.70 10.84 -22.84
CA LEU A 83 17.26 11.48 -21.64
C LEU A 83 18.66 10.90 -21.38
N THR A 84 19.27 11.39 -20.30
CA THR A 84 20.53 10.91 -19.73
C THR A 84 20.57 9.39 -19.54
N ASN A 85 21.79 8.85 -19.64
CA ASN A 85 22.12 7.42 -19.70
C ASN A 85 21.30 6.62 -20.74
N GLY A 86 20.88 7.27 -21.83
CA GLY A 86 20.23 6.59 -22.95
C GLY A 86 18.77 6.19 -22.71
N LEU A 87 18.11 6.70 -21.66
CA LEU A 87 16.71 6.42 -21.39
C LEU A 87 15.82 6.96 -22.53
N LYS A 88 15.19 6.05 -23.27
CA LYS A 88 14.26 6.38 -24.36
C LYS A 88 12.87 6.65 -23.80
N VAL A 89 12.34 7.83 -24.08
CA VAL A 89 11.04 8.29 -23.60
C VAL A 89 10.10 8.57 -24.77
N TYR A 90 8.91 8.00 -24.73
CA TYR A 90 7.84 8.24 -25.69
C TYR A 90 6.83 9.21 -25.08
N TYR A 91 6.77 10.43 -25.62
CA TYR A 91 5.77 11.44 -25.31
C TYR A 91 4.62 11.31 -26.31
N LEU A 92 3.59 10.57 -25.92
CA LEU A 92 2.43 10.30 -26.75
C LEU A 92 1.54 11.56 -26.81
N PRO A 93 0.95 11.91 -27.97
CA PRO A 93 0.11 13.09 -28.14
C PRO A 93 -1.29 12.91 -27.49
N LEU A 94 -1.32 12.56 -26.21
CA LEU A 94 -2.53 12.30 -25.45
C LEU A 94 -3.05 13.60 -24.83
N ARG A 95 -4.38 13.76 -24.79
CA ARG A 95 -5.03 14.90 -24.12
C ARG A 95 -5.18 14.60 -22.63
N VAL A 96 -4.57 15.44 -21.81
CA VAL A 96 -4.76 15.47 -20.36
C VAL A 96 -6.19 15.92 -20.05
N MET A 97 -6.89 15.18 -19.18
CA MET A 97 -8.24 15.55 -18.72
C MET A 97 -8.17 16.42 -17.46
N TYR A 98 -7.46 15.99 -16.43
CA TYR A 98 -7.40 16.70 -15.14
C TYR A 98 -6.06 16.45 -14.44
N ASN A 99 -5.44 17.50 -13.91
CA ASN A 99 -4.17 17.45 -13.16
C ASN A 99 -3.09 16.52 -13.77
N GLN A 100 -2.77 16.70 -15.06
CA GLN A 100 -1.82 15.85 -15.79
C GLN A 100 -2.23 14.38 -15.95
N SER A 101 -3.39 13.96 -15.45
CA SER A 101 -3.96 12.65 -15.71
C SER A 101 -4.62 12.62 -17.08
N THR A 102 -4.23 11.66 -17.91
CA THR A 102 -4.75 11.46 -19.25
C THR A 102 -5.95 10.52 -19.19
N ALA A 103 -7.00 10.77 -19.99
CA ALA A 103 -8.00 9.73 -20.25
C ALA A 103 -7.35 8.62 -21.07
N THR A 104 -6.87 7.58 -20.39
CA THR A 104 -6.15 6.45 -20.98
C THR A 104 -6.99 5.70 -22.03
N THR A 105 -8.30 5.96 -22.07
CA THR A 105 -9.33 5.29 -22.88
C THR A 105 -9.15 5.38 -24.40
N LEU A 106 -8.39 6.34 -24.93
CA LEU A 106 -8.38 6.60 -26.39
C LEU A 106 -7.29 5.89 -27.20
N PHE A 107 -6.26 5.31 -26.59
CA PHE A 107 -5.13 4.70 -27.33
C PHE A 107 -4.59 3.43 -26.67
N HIS A 108 -5.49 2.47 -26.41
CA HIS A 108 -5.21 1.14 -25.85
C HIS A 108 -4.34 0.21 -26.73
N SER A 109 -3.95 0.62 -27.94
CA SER A 109 -3.39 -0.30 -28.92
C SER A 109 -2.27 0.32 -29.76
N LEU A 110 -1.11 0.57 -29.15
CA LEU A 110 0.14 0.65 -29.92
C LEU A 110 0.84 -0.72 -29.84
N PRO A 111 0.77 -1.56 -30.89
CA PRO A 111 1.44 -2.87 -30.94
C PRO A 111 2.98 -2.77 -30.88
N LEU A 112 3.53 -1.56 -30.90
CA LEU A 112 4.97 -1.28 -30.93
C LEU A 112 5.62 -1.33 -29.53
N LEU A 113 4.83 -1.46 -28.46
CA LEU A 113 5.30 -1.50 -27.09
C LEU A 113 4.87 -2.84 -26.45
N ARG A 114 5.79 -3.51 -25.73
CA ARG A 114 5.47 -4.70 -24.91
C ARG A 114 4.65 -4.35 -23.65
N VAL A 115 3.96 -3.22 -23.66
CA VAL A 115 3.16 -2.73 -22.53
C VAL A 115 1.76 -2.39 -23.01
N GLN A 116 0.81 -2.97 -22.30
CA GLN A 116 -0.60 -2.76 -22.49
C GLN A 116 -1.12 -1.91 -21.34
N LEU A 117 -1.70 -0.75 -21.67
CA LEU A 117 -2.37 0.11 -20.70
C LEU A 117 -3.86 -0.17 -20.76
N LEU A 118 -4.39 -0.63 -19.64
CA LEU A 118 -5.79 -1.02 -19.55
C LEU A 118 -6.70 0.16 -19.15
N GLY A 119 -6.14 1.26 -18.67
CA GLY A 119 -6.89 2.40 -18.17
C GLY A 119 -7.65 2.07 -16.89
N ALA A 120 -8.72 2.81 -16.63
CA ALA A 120 -9.61 2.51 -15.51
C ALA A 120 -10.36 1.20 -15.78
N LEU A 121 -10.23 0.26 -14.84
CA LEU A 121 -10.95 -1.01 -14.86
C LEU A 121 -12.05 -0.98 -13.82
N GLU A 122 -13.22 -1.54 -14.16
CA GLU A 122 -14.24 -1.83 -13.16
C GLU A 122 -13.73 -2.91 -12.21
N HIS A 123 -14.11 -2.84 -10.94
CA HIS A 123 -13.63 -3.77 -9.90
C HIS A 123 -13.86 -5.25 -10.26
N LYS A 124 -14.95 -5.55 -10.98
CA LYS A 124 -15.27 -6.92 -11.44
C LYS A 124 -14.24 -7.51 -12.41
N ASP A 125 -13.53 -6.65 -13.16
CA ASP A 125 -12.61 -7.04 -14.22
C ASP A 125 -11.15 -7.12 -13.74
N VAL A 126 -10.85 -6.53 -12.58
CA VAL A 126 -9.50 -6.50 -11.97
C VAL A 126 -8.91 -7.90 -11.85
N ARG A 127 -9.69 -8.87 -11.37
CA ARG A 127 -9.26 -10.28 -11.26
C ARG A 127 -8.79 -10.82 -12.60
N ASN A 128 -9.55 -10.60 -13.67
CA ASN A 128 -9.27 -11.17 -14.99
C ASN A 128 -7.94 -10.67 -15.55
N VAL A 129 -7.51 -9.48 -15.12
CA VAL A 129 -6.23 -8.88 -15.49
C VAL A 129 -5.10 -9.40 -14.61
N LEU A 130 -5.28 -9.38 -13.29
CA LEU A 130 -4.23 -9.77 -12.35
C LEU A 130 -3.76 -11.21 -12.61
N VAL A 131 -4.67 -12.16 -12.85
CA VAL A 131 -4.31 -13.57 -13.13
C VAL A 131 -3.44 -13.78 -14.38
N GLN A 132 -3.33 -12.79 -15.27
CA GLN A 132 -2.45 -12.84 -16.44
C GLN A 132 -1.00 -12.46 -16.10
N GLY A 133 -0.79 -11.85 -14.93
CA GLY A 133 0.50 -11.35 -14.47
C GLY A 133 1.26 -12.35 -13.59
N HIS A 134 2.55 -12.10 -13.40
CA HIS A 134 3.43 -12.88 -12.50
C HIS A 134 3.90 -12.07 -11.29
N ILE A 135 4.09 -10.76 -11.48
CA ILE A 135 4.66 -9.85 -10.47
C ILE A 135 3.75 -8.63 -10.38
N PHE A 136 3.43 -8.23 -9.15
CA PHE A 136 2.78 -6.96 -8.86
C PHE A 136 3.79 -6.03 -8.18
N LEU A 137 3.95 -4.82 -8.73
CA LEU A 137 4.90 -3.84 -8.23
C LEU A 137 4.16 -2.61 -7.69
N ASN A 138 4.39 -2.30 -6.42
CA ASN A 138 3.90 -1.08 -5.77
C ASN A 138 5.08 -0.19 -5.36
N THR A 139 5.13 1.04 -5.88
CA THR A 139 6.21 2.00 -5.63
C THR A 139 5.73 3.23 -4.85
N SER A 140 4.69 3.08 -4.03
CA SER A 140 4.09 4.19 -3.28
C SER A 140 5.04 4.71 -2.19
N LEU A 141 5.06 6.03 -1.95
CA LEU A 141 5.88 6.64 -0.89
C LEU A 141 5.18 6.64 0.47
N THR A 142 3.84 6.54 0.48
CA THR A 142 3.02 6.50 1.67
C THR A 142 1.83 5.59 1.42
N GLU A 143 1.56 4.64 2.30
CA GLU A 143 0.41 3.75 2.22
C GLU A 143 -0.06 3.34 3.61
N ALA A 144 -1.37 3.17 3.78
CA ALA A 144 -1.94 2.71 5.04
C ALA A 144 -2.11 1.19 5.06
N PHE A 145 -2.74 0.62 4.03
CA PHE A 145 -3.00 -0.82 3.95
C PHE A 145 -2.93 -1.37 2.51
N CYS A 146 -3.15 -0.54 1.49
CA CYS A 146 -3.12 -0.92 0.08
C CYS A 146 -3.89 -2.21 -0.27
N MET A 147 -5.20 -2.10 -0.47
CA MET A 147 -6.04 -3.25 -0.88
C MET A 147 -5.55 -3.96 -2.14
N ALA A 148 -4.93 -3.22 -3.07
CA ALA A 148 -4.40 -3.76 -4.32
C ALA A 148 -3.31 -4.83 -4.09
N ILE A 149 -2.50 -4.71 -3.02
CA ILE A 149 -1.51 -5.74 -2.65
C ILE A 149 -2.20 -7.05 -2.26
N VAL A 150 -3.28 -6.96 -1.49
CA VAL A 150 -4.05 -8.14 -1.07
C VAL A 150 -4.75 -8.77 -2.26
N GLU A 151 -5.31 -7.98 -3.17
CA GLU A 151 -5.94 -8.45 -4.42
C GLU A 151 -4.93 -9.16 -5.34
N ALA A 152 -3.76 -8.58 -5.52
CA ALA A 152 -2.68 -9.16 -6.32
C ALA A 152 -2.16 -10.47 -5.71
N ALA A 153 -1.86 -10.48 -4.40
CA ALA A 153 -1.44 -11.70 -3.72
C ALA A 153 -2.54 -12.77 -3.76
N SER A 154 -3.82 -12.39 -3.64
CA SER A 154 -4.96 -13.31 -3.78
C SER A 154 -5.06 -13.91 -5.19
N CYS A 155 -4.58 -13.23 -6.22
CA CYS A 155 -4.47 -13.75 -7.58
C CYS A 155 -3.19 -14.59 -7.80
N GLY A 156 -2.32 -14.70 -6.79
CA GLY A 156 -1.10 -15.50 -6.81
C GLY A 156 0.11 -14.82 -7.44
N LEU A 157 0.10 -13.49 -7.58
CA LEU A 157 1.25 -12.73 -8.08
C LEU A 157 2.28 -12.56 -6.97
N GLN A 158 3.57 -12.58 -7.32
CA GLN A 158 4.63 -12.16 -6.42
C GLN A 158 4.56 -10.65 -6.21
N VAL A 159 4.36 -10.21 -4.97
CA VAL A 159 4.30 -8.79 -4.64
C VAL A 159 5.70 -8.26 -4.35
N VAL A 160 6.03 -7.12 -4.95
CA VAL A 160 7.18 -6.27 -4.62
C VAL A 160 6.62 -4.91 -4.22
N SER A 161 6.91 -4.45 -3.00
CA SER A 161 6.38 -3.18 -2.51
C SER A 161 7.39 -2.42 -1.67
N THR A 162 7.26 -1.10 -1.63
CA THR A 162 7.94 -0.25 -0.65
C THR A 162 7.47 -0.55 0.78
N LYS A 163 8.40 -0.47 1.73
CA LYS A 163 8.22 -0.68 3.17
C LYS A 163 7.82 0.63 3.86
N VAL A 164 6.62 1.12 3.54
CA VAL A 164 6.11 2.41 4.04
C VAL A 164 4.76 2.25 4.73
N GLY A 165 4.51 3.11 5.72
CA GLY A 165 3.27 3.10 6.53
C GLY A 165 2.90 1.70 7.02
N GLY A 166 1.68 1.25 6.75
CA GLY A 166 1.19 -0.06 7.24
C GLY A 166 1.46 -1.25 6.32
N ILE A 167 2.13 -1.06 5.17
CA ILE A 167 2.43 -2.16 4.22
C ILE A 167 3.12 -3.38 4.87
N PRO A 168 4.09 -3.22 5.79
CA PRO A 168 4.75 -4.37 6.41
C PRO A 168 3.81 -5.28 7.22
N GLU A 169 2.63 -4.77 7.59
CA GLU A 169 1.61 -5.51 8.35
C GLU A 169 0.60 -6.22 7.43
N VAL A 170 0.59 -5.90 6.13
CA VAL A 170 -0.44 -6.36 5.18
C VAL A 170 -0.21 -7.82 4.77
N LEU A 171 1.04 -8.22 4.50
CA LEU A 171 1.36 -9.58 4.10
C LEU A 171 2.61 -10.07 4.85
N PRO A 172 2.71 -11.37 5.16
CA PRO A 172 3.91 -11.93 5.74
C PRO A 172 5.09 -11.83 4.78
N GLU A 173 6.32 -11.71 5.31
CA GLU A 173 7.56 -11.55 4.52
C GLU A 173 7.80 -12.69 3.51
N SER A 174 7.14 -13.83 3.67
CA SER A 174 7.19 -14.95 2.71
C SER A 174 6.42 -14.70 1.42
N LEU A 175 5.45 -13.77 1.41
CA LEU A 175 4.58 -13.48 0.26
C LEU A 175 4.86 -12.12 -0.39
N ILE A 176 5.66 -11.27 0.27
CA ILE A 176 5.96 -9.92 -0.20
C ILE A 176 7.46 -9.62 -0.09
N ILE A 177 8.03 -9.07 -1.14
CA ILE A 177 9.38 -8.49 -1.11
C ILE A 177 9.24 -7.03 -0.73
N LEU A 178 9.61 -6.72 0.51
CA LEU A 178 9.63 -5.36 1.03
C LEU A 178 10.95 -4.68 0.69
N CYS A 179 10.84 -3.53 0.03
CA CYS A 179 11.97 -2.69 -0.37
C CYS A 179 11.94 -1.39 0.42
N GLU A 180 13.10 -0.81 0.74
CA GLU A 180 13.13 0.57 1.20
C GLU A 180 12.56 1.49 0.10
N PRO A 181 11.98 2.67 0.42
CA PRO A 181 11.45 3.64 -0.55
C PRO A 181 12.57 4.35 -1.31
N SER A 182 13.53 3.57 -1.80
CA SER A 182 14.64 3.97 -2.63
C SER A 182 14.59 3.17 -3.92
N VAL A 183 14.96 3.85 -5.00
CA VAL A 183 15.03 3.27 -6.33
C VAL A 183 15.90 2.01 -6.36
N LYS A 184 17.10 2.08 -5.76
CA LYS A 184 18.05 0.97 -5.75
C LYS A 184 17.43 -0.28 -5.12
N SER A 185 16.78 -0.12 -3.96
CA SER A 185 16.14 -1.22 -3.26
C SER A 185 14.96 -1.82 -4.05
N LEU A 186 14.19 -0.99 -4.75
CA LEU A 186 13.12 -1.47 -5.63
C LEU A 186 13.66 -2.23 -6.85
N CYS A 187 14.76 -1.79 -7.46
CA CYS A 187 15.44 -2.55 -8.51
C CYS A 187 15.89 -3.92 -8.00
N ASP A 188 16.58 -3.94 -6.86
CA ASP A 188 17.08 -5.17 -6.24
C ASP A 188 15.93 -6.15 -5.93
N GLY A 189 14.82 -5.62 -5.39
CA GLY A 189 13.63 -6.42 -5.08
C GLY A 189 12.91 -6.94 -6.32
N LEU A 190 12.81 -6.12 -7.37
CA LEU A 190 12.20 -6.52 -8.63
C LEU A 190 13.04 -7.59 -9.35
N GLU A 191 14.36 -7.44 -9.37
CA GLU A 191 15.28 -8.45 -9.91
C GLU A 191 15.15 -9.79 -9.17
N LYS A 192 15.09 -9.73 -7.83
CA LYS A 192 14.85 -10.92 -7.00
C LYS A 192 13.52 -11.59 -7.35
N ALA A 193 12.44 -10.83 -7.51
CA ALA A 193 11.14 -11.37 -7.91
C ALA A 193 11.21 -12.03 -9.29
N ILE A 194 11.82 -11.37 -10.28
CA ILE A 194 11.98 -11.90 -11.63
C ILE A 194 12.79 -13.20 -11.62
N PHE A 195 13.87 -13.24 -10.83
CA PHE A 195 14.67 -14.43 -10.65
C PHE A 195 13.83 -15.59 -10.09
N GLN A 196 13.07 -15.35 -9.01
CA GLN A 196 12.21 -16.37 -8.38
C GLN A 196 11.11 -16.91 -9.31
N VAL A 197 10.51 -16.04 -10.14
CA VAL A 197 9.55 -16.45 -11.19
C VAL A 197 10.22 -17.38 -12.19
N LYS A 198 11.43 -17.04 -12.66
CA LYS A 198 12.15 -17.82 -13.67
C LYS A 198 12.71 -19.13 -13.16
N SER A 199 13.18 -19.15 -11.91
CA SER A 199 13.71 -20.36 -11.27
C SER A 199 12.61 -21.32 -10.83
N GLY A 200 11.34 -20.94 -10.94
CA GLY A 200 10.20 -21.74 -10.48
C GLY A 200 10.20 -21.96 -8.96
N THR A 201 10.87 -21.08 -8.21
CA THR A 201 10.99 -21.18 -6.75
C THR A 201 9.75 -20.64 -6.03
N LEU A 202 8.90 -19.90 -6.74
CA LEU A 202 7.66 -19.39 -6.18
C LEU A 202 6.63 -20.52 -5.95
N PRO A 203 5.87 -20.46 -4.85
CA PRO A 203 4.73 -21.36 -4.66
C PRO A 203 3.73 -21.21 -5.80
N ALA A 204 3.00 -22.29 -6.10
CA ALA A 204 1.90 -22.22 -7.05
C ALA A 204 0.89 -21.13 -6.64
N PRO A 205 0.29 -20.39 -7.61
CA PRO A 205 -0.69 -19.34 -7.33
C PRO A 205 -1.82 -19.76 -6.39
N GLU A 206 -2.26 -21.02 -6.48
CA GLU A 206 -3.29 -21.61 -5.62
C GLU A 206 -2.87 -21.66 -4.14
N ASN A 207 -1.60 -21.99 -3.87
CA ASN A 207 -1.07 -22.03 -2.51
C ASN A 207 -1.02 -20.64 -1.89
N ILE A 208 -0.59 -19.64 -2.68
CA ILE A 208 -0.57 -18.25 -2.24
C ILE A 208 -2.00 -17.79 -1.94
N HIS A 209 -2.95 -18.05 -2.83
CA HIS A 209 -4.36 -17.73 -2.63
C HIS A 209 -4.92 -18.34 -1.34
N ASN A 210 -4.65 -19.63 -1.10
CA ASN A 210 -5.14 -20.33 0.08
C ASN A 210 -4.61 -19.74 1.39
N VAL A 211 -3.36 -19.27 1.40
CA VAL A 211 -2.79 -18.58 2.56
C VAL A 211 -3.45 -17.21 2.74
N VAL A 212 -3.51 -16.39 1.69
CA VAL A 212 -4.06 -15.02 1.76
C VAL A 212 -5.53 -15.01 2.18
N LYS A 213 -6.32 -16.01 1.73
CA LYS A 213 -7.73 -16.21 2.10
C LYS A 213 -7.96 -16.29 3.61
N THR A 214 -6.96 -16.71 4.39
CA THR A 214 -7.09 -16.82 5.85
C THR A 214 -6.84 -15.53 6.62
N PHE A 215 -6.13 -14.57 6.03
CA PHE A 215 -5.74 -13.34 6.73
C PHE A 215 -6.89 -12.34 6.82
N TYR A 216 -7.55 -12.06 5.70
CA TYR A 216 -8.50 -10.95 5.57
C TYR A 216 -9.90 -11.46 5.23
N THR A 217 -10.70 -11.69 6.27
CA THR A 217 -12.12 -12.00 6.11
C THR A 217 -12.98 -11.01 6.87
N TRP A 218 -14.05 -10.54 6.22
CA TRP A 218 -15.04 -9.67 6.86
C TRP A 218 -15.66 -10.29 8.12
N ARG A 219 -15.75 -11.62 8.19
CA ARG A 219 -16.22 -12.33 9.38
C ARG A 219 -15.31 -12.12 10.58
N ASN A 220 -14.00 -12.27 10.41
CA ASN A 220 -13.03 -12.06 11.48
C ASN A 220 -12.97 -10.57 11.88
N VAL A 221 -13.03 -9.66 10.90
CA VAL A 221 -13.11 -8.22 11.17
C VAL A 221 -14.34 -7.90 12.01
N ALA A 222 -15.52 -8.37 11.61
CA ALA A 222 -16.76 -8.15 12.36
C ALA A 222 -16.69 -8.71 13.78
N GLU A 223 -16.22 -9.95 13.97
CA GLU A 223 -16.08 -10.56 15.29
C GLU A 223 -15.14 -9.78 16.21
N ARG A 224 -14.01 -9.30 15.68
CA ARG A 224 -13.07 -8.46 16.45
C ARG A 224 -13.66 -7.11 16.79
N THR A 225 -14.38 -6.49 15.85
CA THR A 225 -15.08 -5.22 16.08
C THR A 225 -16.15 -5.38 17.15
N GLU A 226 -16.97 -6.43 17.09
CA GLU A 226 -18.00 -6.73 18.10
C GLU A 226 -17.41 -6.82 19.51
N LYS A 227 -16.26 -7.49 19.70
CA LYS A 227 -15.58 -7.57 21.00
C LYS A 227 -15.18 -6.20 21.56
N VAL A 228 -14.71 -5.29 20.70
CA VAL A 228 -14.37 -3.92 21.10
C VAL A 228 -15.63 -3.15 21.48
N TYR A 229 -16.68 -3.24 20.68
CA TYR A 229 -17.95 -2.59 20.96
C TYR A 229 -18.59 -3.12 22.25
N GLU A 230 -18.60 -4.43 22.47
CA GLU A 230 -19.10 -5.05 23.69
C GLU A 230 -18.33 -4.56 24.91
N ARG A 231 -16.99 -4.51 24.82
CA ARG A 231 -16.15 -3.95 25.87
C ARG A 231 -16.51 -2.50 26.16
N VAL A 232 -16.53 -1.64 25.14
CA VAL A 232 -16.78 -0.20 25.28
C VAL A 232 -18.22 0.06 25.77
N SER A 233 -19.18 -0.75 25.38
CA SER A 233 -20.58 -0.63 25.84
C SER A 233 -20.74 -0.83 27.35
N LYS A 234 -19.83 -1.59 27.98
CA LYS A 234 -19.80 -1.82 29.43
C LYS A 234 -19.03 -0.72 30.17
N GLU A 235 -18.29 0.12 29.46
CA GLU A 235 -17.55 1.23 30.06
C GLU A 235 -18.52 2.38 30.39
N THR A 236 -18.38 2.94 31.59
CA THR A 236 -19.23 4.05 32.01
C THR A 236 -18.91 5.30 31.20
N VAL A 237 -19.91 5.82 30.50
CA VAL A 237 -19.84 7.12 29.82
C VAL A 237 -19.60 8.21 30.87
N LEU A 238 -18.38 8.76 30.92
CA LEU A 238 -18.10 9.85 31.84
C LEU A 238 -18.88 11.12 31.44
N PRO A 239 -19.43 11.86 32.41
CA PRO A 239 -19.98 13.18 32.16
C PRO A 239 -18.88 14.18 31.73
N MET A 240 -19.27 15.25 31.03
CA MET A 240 -18.33 16.17 30.38
C MET A 240 -17.29 16.76 31.34
N HIS A 241 -17.67 17.11 32.56
CA HIS A 241 -16.74 17.65 33.57
C HIS A 241 -15.60 16.66 33.87
N LYS A 242 -15.90 15.38 34.10
CA LYS A 242 -14.87 14.34 34.35
C LYS A 242 -14.02 14.05 33.12
N ARG A 243 -14.57 14.22 31.90
CA ARG A 243 -13.79 14.12 30.66
C ARG A 243 -12.79 15.27 30.55
N LEU A 244 -13.22 16.48 30.89
CA LEU A 244 -12.38 17.68 30.87
C LEU A 244 -11.26 17.58 31.91
N ASP A 245 -11.60 17.19 33.14
CA ASP A 245 -10.62 16.98 34.23
C ASP A 245 -9.56 15.96 33.81
N ARG A 246 -9.97 14.85 33.18
CA ARG A 246 -9.06 13.83 32.66
C ARG A 246 -8.12 14.37 31.57
N LEU A 247 -8.64 15.19 30.64
CA LEU A 247 -7.83 15.77 29.57
C LEU A 247 -6.79 16.76 30.13
N ILE A 248 -7.20 17.59 31.09
CA ILE A 248 -6.33 18.60 31.72
C ILE A 248 -5.28 17.91 32.62
N SER A 249 -5.65 16.86 33.35
CA SER A 249 -4.76 16.19 34.30
C SER A 249 -3.76 15.23 33.66
N HIS A 250 -4.13 14.54 32.56
CA HIS A 250 -3.29 13.48 31.98
C HIS A 250 -2.52 13.88 30.71
N CYS A 251 -2.95 14.91 29.98
CA CYS A 251 -2.28 15.31 28.74
C CYS A 251 -1.22 16.43 28.93
N GLY A 252 -0.91 16.80 30.18
CA GLY A 252 0.09 17.81 30.51
C GLY A 252 -0.44 19.25 30.50
N PRO A 253 0.30 20.21 31.09
CA PRO A 253 -0.21 21.52 31.47
C PRO A 253 -0.46 22.50 30.32
N VAL A 254 -0.07 22.19 29.08
CA VAL A 254 -0.34 23.02 27.89
C VAL A 254 -1.27 22.26 26.94
N THR A 255 -0.88 21.05 26.56
CA THR A 255 -1.64 20.19 25.64
C THR A 255 -3.00 19.79 26.21
N GLY A 256 -3.12 19.59 27.53
CA GLY A 256 -4.39 19.28 28.19
C GLY A 256 -5.43 20.40 28.04
N TYR A 257 -5.03 21.67 28.22
CA TYR A 257 -5.93 22.81 28.02
C TYR A 257 -6.31 23.00 26.54
N MET A 258 -5.38 22.74 25.61
CA MET A 258 -5.68 22.75 24.17
C MET A 258 -6.73 21.71 23.80
N PHE A 259 -6.59 20.45 24.26
CA PHE A 259 -7.60 19.41 24.02
C PHE A 259 -8.92 19.67 24.74
N ALA A 260 -8.87 20.24 25.95
CA ALA A 260 -10.04 20.67 26.68
C ALA A 260 -10.84 21.73 25.91
N LEU A 261 -10.16 22.75 25.37
CA LEU A 261 -10.77 23.77 24.53
C LEU A 261 -11.41 23.15 23.28
N LEU A 262 -10.69 22.26 22.59
CA LEU A 262 -11.22 21.56 21.42
C LEU A 262 -12.47 20.71 21.74
N ALA A 263 -12.47 20.02 22.89
CA ALA A 263 -13.61 19.22 23.34
C ALA A 263 -14.83 20.10 23.65
N VAL A 264 -14.63 21.26 24.30
CA VAL A 264 -15.70 22.25 24.56
C VAL A 264 -16.24 22.81 23.24
N LEU A 265 -15.37 23.20 22.30
CA LEU A 265 -15.78 23.68 20.98
C LEU A 265 -16.57 22.61 20.21
N SER A 266 -16.13 21.35 20.27
CA SER A 266 -16.83 20.23 19.64
C SER A 266 -18.20 20.00 20.27
N TYR A 267 -18.33 20.19 21.59
CA TYR A 267 -19.59 20.08 22.31
C TYR A 267 -20.55 21.23 21.97
N LEU A 268 -20.06 22.47 21.90
CA LEU A 268 -20.85 23.61 21.45
C LEU A 268 -21.31 23.43 20.00
N PHE A 269 -20.43 22.90 19.14
CA PHE A 269 -20.78 22.55 17.77
C PHE A 269 -21.84 21.45 17.72
N LEU A 270 -21.76 20.43 18.58
CA LEU A 270 -22.81 19.40 18.69
C LEU A 270 -24.15 20.01 19.11
N ILE A 271 -24.18 20.92 20.09
CA ILE A 271 -25.42 21.62 20.49
C ILE A 271 -25.99 22.42 19.31
N PHE A 272 -25.12 23.11 18.56
CA PHE A 272 -25.54 23.84 17.37
C PHE A 272 -26.11 22.90 16.29
N LEU A 273 -25.50 21.74 16.06
CA LEU A 273 -26.02 20.71 15.16
C LEU A 273 -27.38 20.18 15.63
N GLN A 274 -27.55 19.92 16.93
CA GLN A 274 -28.84 19.50 17.51
C GLN A 274 -29.92 20.58 17.38
N TRP A 275 -29.54 21.86 17.39
CA TRP A 275 -30.47 22.96 17.14
C TRP A 275 -30.90 23.02 15.66
N MET A 276 -29.98 22.80 14.73
CA MET A 276 -30.29 22.78 13.28
C MET A 276 -31.06 21.52 12.86
N THR A 277 -30.69 20.36 13.41
CA THR A 277 -31.31 19.07 13.15
C THR A 277 -31.66 18.42 14.48
N PRO A 278 -32.85 18.73 15.04
CA PRO A 278 -33.32 18.12 16.27
C PRO A 278 -33.30 16.59 16.20
N ASP A 279 -32.95 15.95 17.32
CA ASP A 279 -32.87 14.48 17.45
C ASP A 279 -34.18 13.78 17.04
N SER A 280 -35.33 14.48 17.08
CA SER A 280 -36.62 13.97 16.63
C SER A 280 -36.70 13.67 15.13
N PHE A 281 -35.78 14.20 14.31
CA PHE A 281 -35.69 13.92 12.88
C PHE A 281 -34.73 12.77 12.55
N ILE A 282 -34.02 12.24 13.55
CA ILE A 282 -33.05 11.16 13.37
C ILE A 282 -33.75 9.86 13.73
N ASP A 283 -33.83 8.94 12.77
CA ASP A 283 -34.37 7.61 13.03
C ASP A 283 -33.56 6.91 14.13
N VAL A 284 -34.26 6.46 15.17
CA VAL A 284 -33.63 5.69 16.25
C VAL A 284 -33.19 4.35 15.67
N ALA A 285 -31.88 4.10 15.70
CA ALA A 285 -31.34 2.81 15.30
C ALA A 285 -31.98 1.72 16.17
N ILE A 286 -32.72 0.82 15.54
CA ILE A 286 -33.37 -0.30 16.24
C ILE A 286 -32.26 -1.22 16.74
N ASP A 287 -32.30 -1.56 18.03
CA ASP A 287 -31.41 -2.56 18.63
C ASP A 287 -31.67 -3.92 17.97
N ALA A 288 -30.90 -4.22 16.92
CA ALA A 288 -30.90 -5.52 16.28
C ALA A 288 -30.14 -6.49 17.18
N THR A 289 -30.85 -7.36 17.90
CA THR A 289 -30.25 -8.43 18.71
C THR A 289 -29.70 -9.58 17.85
N GLY A 290 -28.85 -9.27 16.87
CA GLY A 290 -28.06 -10.23 16.10
C GLY A 290 -28.84 -11.27 15.27
N PRO A 291 -28.13 -12.19 14.59
CA PRO A 291 -28.71 -13.10 13.59
C PRO A 291 -29.61 -14.21 14.15
N ARG A 292 -29.82 -14.30 15.47
CA ARG A 292 -30.64 -15.35 16.11
C ARG A 292 -31.79 -14.83 17.00
N ARG A 293 -31.98 -13.51 17.12
CA ARG A 293 -33.14 -12.96 17.84
C ARG A 293 -33.75 -11.88 16.97
N ALA A 294 -34.98 -12.16 16.52
CA ALA A 294 -35.77 -11.29 15.66
C ALA A 294 -35.77 -9.85 16.16
N TRP A 295 -35.74 -8.90 15.23
CA TRP A 295 -35.94 -7.47 15.48
C TRP A 295 -37.09 -7.27 16.45
N THR A 296 -36.79 -6.96 17.72
CA THR A 296 -37.82 -6.73 18.72
C THR A 296 -38.50 -5.42 18.39
N HIS A 297 -39.65 -5.51 17.74
CA HIS A 297 -40.52 -4.39 17.39
C HIS A 297 -41.17 -3.84 18.68
N GLN A 298 -40.43 -3.10 19.50
CA GLN A 298 -41.01 -2.29 20.56
C GLN A 298 -41.13 -0.85 20.05
N TRP A 299 -42.17 -0.61 19.25
CA TRP A 299 -42.64 0.75 19.02
C TRP A 299 -43.12 1.29 20.37
N PRO A 300 -42.67 2.47 20.84
CA PRO A 300 -43.26 3.07 22.03
C PRO A 300 -44.73 3.36 21.70
N ARG A 301 -45.67 2.61 22.28
CA ARG A 301 -47.09 2.98 22.19
C ARG A 301 -47.21 4.36 22.82
N ASP A 302 -47.64 5.33 22.02
CA ASP A 302 -47.93 6.68 22.46
C ASP A 302 -48.86 6.64 23.69
N LYS A 303 -48.34 7.06 24.85
CA LYS A 303 -49.10 7.22 26.10
C LYS A 303 -50.33 8.13 25.96
N LYS A 304 -50.45 8.87 24.85
CA LYS A 304 -51.60 9.75 24.56
C LYS A 304 -52.86 9.01 24.11
N ARG A 305 -52.80 7.73 23.73
CA ARG A 305 -54.00 6.99 23.30
C ARG A 305 -54.80 6.42 24.48
N ASP A 306 -54.14 6.08 25.58
CA ASP A 306 -54.80 5.48 26.76
C ASP A 306 -55.60 6.48 27.62
N GLU A 307 -55.33 7.78 27.52
CA GLU A 307 -56.13 8.81 28.22
C GLU A 307 -57.47 9.08 27.51
N ASN A 308 -57.50 9.03 26.17
CA ASN A 308 -58.74 9.21 25.41
C ASN A 308 -59.68 7.99 25.49
N ASP A 309 -59.13 6.78 25.62
CA ASP A 309 -59.94 5.56 25.77
C ASP A 309 -60.53 5.39 27.19
N LYS A 310 -59.99 6.08 28.20
CA LYS A 310 -60.60 6.14 29.55
C LYS A 310 -61.72 7.17 29.64
N ILE A 311 -61.68 8.24 28.84
CA ILE A 311 -62.73 9.26 28.80
C ILE A 311 -63.96 8.77 27.99
N SER A 312 -63.76 7.89 27.01
CA SER A 312 -64.86 7.32 26.21
C SER A 312 -65.65 6.19 26.90
N GLN A 313 -65.13 5.61 27.99
CA GLN A 313 -65.83 4.59 28.80
C GLN A 313 -66.58 5.16 30.02
N SER A 314 -66.59 6.48 30.21
CA SER A 314 -67.29 7.15 31.31
C SER A 314 -68.42 8.10 30.87
N ARG A 315 -68.96 7.89 29.66
CA ARG A 315 -70.20 8.52 29.17
C ARG A 315 -71.23 7.49 28.75
#